data_AF-A0A0J6S1N6-F1
#
_entry.id   AF-A0A0J6S1N6-F1
#
_cell.length_a   1.000
_cell.length_b   1.000
_cell.length_c   1.000
_cell.angle_alpha   90.00
_cell.angle_beta   90.00
_cell.angle_gamma   90.00
#
_symmetry.space_group_name_H-M   'P 1'
#
loop_
_entity.id
_entity.type
_entity.pdbx_description
1 polymer ?
#
loop_
_entity_poly.entity_id
_entity_poly.type
_entity_poly.pdbx_seq_one_letter_code
_entity_poly.pdbx_strand_id
1 'polypeptide(L)'
;MPPLPGFMPVDPGQIGPQSFANGAVTREQALAEVRADAARDGIEIMTDADPEVKRYMDDAARREGIDPDALHALTLGDMIFVREARQDDVRVLREELIHTAQQRGMEIGVDTDPRTSSELDAREELLKNAERWALTPEEINEIQQEIIEIKSRGKYGWQRV
;
A
#
# COMPACT_ATOMS: atom_id res chain seq x y z
N MET A 1 2.10 -33.67 -43.94
CA MET A 1 1.77 -33.21 -42.57
C MET A 1 2.94 -32.38 -42.07
N PRO A 2 2.75 -31.14 -41.62
CA PRO A 2 3.85 -30.37 -41.03
C PRO A 2 4.18 -30.92 -39.64
N PRO A 3 5.44 -30.83 -39.17
CA PRO A 3 5.77 -31.18 -37.80
C PRO A 3 5.22 -30.11 -36.83
N LEU A 4 4.73 -30.58 -35.67
CA LEU A 4 4.29 -29.73 -34.57
C LEU A 4 5.48 -28.90 -34.03
N PRO A 5 5.29 -27.61 -33.69
CA PRO A 5 6.35 -26.82 -33.06
C PRO A 5 6.72 -27.43 -31.71
N GLY A 6 8.02 -27.69 -31.56
CA GLY A 6 8.60 -28.33 -30.39
C GLY A 6 8.32 -27.57 -29.11
N PHE A 7 8.00 -28.34 -28.08
CA PHE A 7 8.09 -27.95 -26.68
C PHE A 7 9.56 -27.63 -26.40
N MET A 8 9.92 -26.36 -26.33
CA MET A 8 11.23 -25.98 -25.80
C MET A 8 11.19 -26.20 -24.28
N PRO A 9 12.16 -26.93 -23.69
CA PRO A 9 12.31 -26.92 -22.25
C PRO A 9 12.67 -25.48 -21.84
N VAL A 10 11.87 -24.90 -20.95
CA VAL A 10 12.27 -23.70 -20.21
C VAL A 10 13.56 -24.03 -19.47
N ASP A 11 14.62 -23.35 -19.86
CA ASP A 11 15.91 -23.39 -19.18
C ASP A 11 15.71 -22.84 -17.76
N PRO A 12 15.92 -23.63 -16.68
CA PRO A 12 15.84 -23.11 -15.32
C PRO A 12 16.97 -22.08 -15.01
N GLY A 13 17.87 -21.83 -15.98
CA GLY A 13 19.01 -20.92 -15.87
C GLY A 13 18.78 -19.46 -16.28
N GLN A 14 17.55 -19.01 -16.56
CA GLN A 14 17.26 -17.60 -16.87
C GLN A 14 16.51 -16.86 -15.75
N ILE A 15 16.77 -17.22 -14.50
CA ILE A 15 16.73 -16.23 -13.42
C ILE A 15 18.07 -15.49 -13.56
N GLY A 16 18.07 -14.43 -14.37
CA GLY A 16 19.24 -13.56 -14.50
C GLY A 16 19.74 -13.21 -13.10
N PRO A 17 21.07 -13.12 -12.88
CA PRO A 17 21.60 -12.82 -11.56
C PRO A 17 20.89 -11.57 -11.06
N GLN A 18 20.18 -11.68 -9.93
CA GLN A 18 19.81 -10.51 -9.16
C GLN A 18 21.13 -9.87 -8.78
N SER A 19 21.55 -8.94 -9.64
CA SER A 19 22.70 -8.10 -9.46
C SER A 19 22.41 -7.32 -8.20
N PHE A 20 22.97 -7.78 -7.08
CA PHE A 20 23.26 -6.95 -5.91
C PHE A 20 24.29 -5.90 -6.35
N ALA A 21 23.88 -4.99 -7.22
CA ALA A 21 24.59 -3.75 -7.43
C ALA A 21 24.32 -2.93 -6.18
N ASN A 22 25.36 -2.78 -5.36
CA ASN A 22 25.40 -1.95 -4.16
C ASN A 22 25.00 -0.49 -4.44
N GLY A 23 23.70 -0.23 -4.51
CA GLY A 23 23.10 1.08 -4.47
C GLY A 23 21.79 0.94 -3.71
N ALA A 24 21.64 1.65 -2.60
CA ALA A 24 20.38 1.70 -1.88
C ALA A 24 19.25 2.10 -2.86
N VAL A 25 18.10 1.45 -2.79
CA VAL A 25 16.92 1.82 -3.56
C VAL A 25 16.62 3.28 -3.26
N THR A 26 16.54 4.13 -4.29
CA THR A 26 16.21 5.54 -4.09
C THR A 26 14.71 5.73 -3.89
N ARG A 27 14.30 6.83 -3.24
CA ARG A 27 12.86 7.13 -3.12
C ARG A 27 12.18 7.30 -4.47
N GLU A 28 12.87 7.86 -5.45
CA GLU A 28 12.36 7.98 -6.83
C GLU A 28 12.12 6.61 -7.47
N GLN A 29 13.04 5.65 -7.26
CA GLN A 29 12.86 4.27 -7.71
C GLN A 29 11.70 3.60 -7.00
N ALA A 30 11.61 3.71 -5.67
CA ALA A 30 10.52 3.13 -4.90
C ALA A 30 9.14 3.71 -5.29
N LEU A 31 9.08 5.03 -5.58
CA LEU A 31 7.89 5.70 -6.09
C LEU A 31 7.50 5.21 -7.49
N ALA A 32 8.48 5.06 -8.39
CA ALA A 32 8.22 4.49 -9.71
C ALA A 32 7.70 3.05 -9.62
N GLU A 33 8.28 2.25 -8.73
CA GLU A 33 7.86 0.86 -8.51
C GLU A 33 6.45 0.75 -7.93
N VAL A 34 6.09 1.56 -6.93
CA VAL A 34 4.72 1.51 -6.35
C VAL A 34 3.67 1.91 -7.38
N ARG A 35 3.97 2.90 -8.24
CA ARG A 35 3.08 3.28 -9.36
C ARG A 35 2.99 2.17 -10.41
N ALA A 36 4.10 1.50 -10.72
CA ALA A 36 4.11 0.37 -11.64
C ALA A 36 3.33 -0.83 -11.09
N ASP A 37 3.41 -1.10 -9.80
CA ASP A 37 2.63 -2.13 -9.12
C ASP A 37 1.12 -1.82 -9.18
N ALA A 38 0.73 -0.58 -8.86
CA ALA A 38 -0.66 -0.14 -8.99
C ALA A 38 -1.19 -0.35 -10.42
N ALA A 39 -0.44 0.09 -11.42
CA ALA A 39 -0.81 -0.05 -12.83
C ALA A 39 -0.90 -1.52 -13.27
N ARG A 40 0.06 -2.36 -12.86
CA ARG A 40 0.08 -3.80 -13.14
C ARG A 40 -1.15 -4.50 -12.57
N ASP A 41 -1.56 -4.09 -11.39
CA ASP A 41 -2.67 -4.69 -10.66
C ASP A 41 -4.02 -4.03 -11.00
N GLY A 42 -4.06 -3.11 -11.96
CA GLY A 42 -5.28 -2.44 -12.43
C GLY A 42 -5.89 -1.48 -11.40
N ILE A 43 -5.06 -0.95 -10.50
CA ILE A 43 -5.48 -0.05 -9.42
C ILE A 43 -5.34 1.40 -9.89
N GLU A 44 -6.41 2.17 -9.75
CA GLU A 44 -6.44 3.60 -10.08
C GLU A 44 -6.03 4.44 -8.88
N ILE A 45 -5.10 5.38 -9.06
CA ILE A 45 -4.71 6.35 -8.03
C ILE A 45 -5.28 7.71 -8.41
N MET A 46 -6.24 8.19 -7.61
CA MET A 46 -6.91 9.47 -7.80
C MET A 46 -6.47 10.46 -6.72
N THR A 47 -6.34 11.73 -7.09
CA THR A 47 -5.98 12.79 -6.14
C THR A 47 -7.14 13.73 -5.86
N ASP A 48 -7.12 14.39 -4.70
CA ASP A 48 -8.10 15.40 -4.33
C ASP A 48 -7.94 16.76 -5.05
N ALA A 49 -7.12 16.82 -6.10
CA ALA A 49 -7.20 17.86 -7.12
C ALA A 49 -8.53 17.77 -7.90
N ASP A 50 -9.13 16.58 -8.00
CA ASP A 50 -10.52 16.41 -8.43
C ASP A 50 -11.47 16.78 -7.26
N PRO A 51 -12.39 17.76 -7.46
CA PRO A 51 -13.35 18.16 -6.43
C PRO A 51 -14.24 17.02 -5.91
N GLU A 52 -14.55 16.01 -6.72
CA GLU A 52 -15.35 14.86 -6.31
C GLU A 52 -14.58 13.94 -5.37
N VAL A 53 -13.30 13.69 -5.67
CA VAL A 53 -12.37 12.94 -4.81
C VAL A 53 -12.20 13.68 -3.49
N LYS A 54 -11.99 15.01 -3.54
CA LYS A 54 -11.88 15.83 -2.33
C LYS A 54 -13.10 15.71 -1.44
N ARG A 55 -14.30 15.88 -2.00
CA ARG A 55 -15.56 15.75 -1.26
C ARG A 55 -15.68 14.38 -0.61
N TYR A 56 -15.35 13.32 -1.36
CA TYR A 56 -15.41 11.95 -0.87
C TYR A 56 -14.46 11.70 0.30
N MET A 57 -13.20 12.11 0.19
CA MET A 57 -12.21 11.99 1.28
C MET A 57 -12.60 12.82 2.51
N ASP A 58 -13.09 14.05 2.31
CA ASP A 58 -13.53 14.92 3.41
C ASP A 58 -14.75 14.30 4.15
N ASP A 59 -15.68 13.68 3.42
CA ASP A 59 -16.80 12.96 4.01
C ASP A 59 -16.37 11.68 4.75
N ALA A 60 -15.39 10.95 4.23
CA ALA A 60 -14.82 9.78 4.91
C ALA A 60 -14.16 10.18 6.24
N ALA A 61 -13.33 11.23 6.23
CA ALA A 61 -12.69 11.77 7.44
C ALA A 61 -13.73 12.17 8.50
N ARG A 62 -14.81 12.85 8.11
CA ARG A 62 -15.90 13.23 9.03
C ARG A 62 -16.59 12.02 9.64
N ARG A 63 -16.84 10.96 8.87
CA ARG A 63 -17.47 9.72 9.37
C ARG A 63 -16.61 9.02 10.41
N GLU A 64 -15.29 9.07 10.21
CA GLU A 64 -14.29 8.53 11.13
C GLU A 64 -13.99 9.49 12.31
N GLY A 65 -14.62 10.68 12.33
CA GLY A 65 -14.46 11.66 13.42
C GLY A 65 -13.09 12.34 13.43
N ILE A 66 -12.37 12.36 12.31
CA ILE A 66 -11.06 12.99 12.17
C ILE A 66 -11.11 14.25 11.32
N ASP A 67 -10.10 15.09 11.52
CA ASP A 67 -9.80 16.24 10.67
C ASP A 67 -9.58 15.76 9.21
N PRO A 68 -10.24 16.36 8.19
CA PRO A 68 -10.03 16.02 6.78
C PRO A 68 -8.56 15.97 6.37
N ASP A 69 -7.73 16.86 6.92
CA ASP A 69 -6.30 16.93 6.59
C ASP A 69 -5.49 15.84 7.31
N ALA A 70 -6.07 15.15 8.30
CA ALA A 70 -5.48 13.96 8.94
C ALA A 70 -5.63 12.70 8.08
N LEU A 71 -6.59 12.67 7.15
CA LEU A 71 -6.79 11.53 6.26
C LEU A 71 -5.90 11.70 5.02
N HIS A 72 -4.75 11.04 5.03
CA HIS A 72 -3.77 11.11 3.94
C HIS A 72 -4.20 10.36 2.68
N ALA A 73 -4.79 9.18 2.85
CA ALA A 73 -5.31 8.36 1.77
C ALA A 73 -6.40 7.42 2.29
N LEU A 74 -7.13 6.79 1.37
CA LEU A 74 -8.02 5.67 1.65
C LEU A 74 -8.25 4.82 0.40
N THR A 75 -8.64 3.56 0.61
CA THR A 75 -8.91 2.60 -0.46
C THR A 75 -10.39 2.20 -0.55
N LEU A 76 -10.92 2.13 -1.78
CA LEU A 76 -12.23 1.53 -2.09
C LEU A 76 -12.13 0.62 -3.32
N GLY A 77 -12.19 -0.69 -3.10
CA GLY A 77 -12.03 -1.68 -4.15
C GLY A 77 -10.67 -1.54 -4.84
N ASP A 78 -10.71 -1.27 -6.14
CA ASP A 78 -9.51 -1.12 -7.00
C ASP A 78 -9.07 0.35 -7.13
N MET A 79 -9.51 1.22 -6.23
CA MET A 79 -9.19 2.65 -6.26
C MET A 79 -8.49 3.08 -4.97
N ILE A 80 -7.43 3.86 -5.13
CA ILE A 80 -6.74 4.59 -4.07
C ILE A 80 -7.08 6.07 -4.23
N PHE A 81 -7.62 6.69 -3.19
CA PHE A 81 -7.79 8.14 -3.11
C PHE A 81 -6.71 8.69 -2.19
N VAL A 82 -5.92 9.64 -2.66
CA VAL A 82 -4.81 10.22 -1.91
C VAL A 82 -4.88 11.75 -1.95
N ARG A 83 -4.52 12.40 -0.84
CA ARG A 83 -4.34 13.86 -0.83
C ARG A 83 -3.24 14.24 -1.82
N GLU A 84 -3.43 15.30 -2.59
CA GLU A 84 -2.46 15.76 -3.60
C GLU A 84 -1.07 15.98 -2.98
N ALA A 85 -1.02 16.51 -1.74
CA ALA A 85 0.22 16.70 -0.99
C ALA A 85 0.95 15.39 -0.61
N ARG A 86 0.27 14.24 -0.71
CA ARG A 86 0.77 12.90 -0.39
C ARG A 86 0.87 12.00 -1.63
N GLN A 87 0.61 12.54 -2.82
CA GLN A 87 0.54 11.74 -4.05
C GLN A 87 1.85 11.03 -4.42
N ASP A 88 2.98 11.49 -3.88
CA ASP A 88 4.33 10.94 -4.09
C ASP A 88 4.91 10.30 -2.81
N ASP A 89 4.08 10.15 -1.78
CA ASP A 89 4.48 9.56 -0.50
C ASP A 89 4.49 8.03 -0.62
N VAL A 90 5.70 7.46 -0.76
CA VAL A 90 5.92 6.03 -1.00
C VAL A 90 5.30 5.16 0.09
N ARG A 91 5.42 5.57 1.36
CA ARG A 91 4.85 4.84 2.49
C ARG A 91 3.33 4.77 2.34
N VAL A 92 2.68 5.92 2.15
CA VAL A 92 1.23 6.02 2.01
C VAL A 92 0.73 5.19 0.84
N LEU A 93 1.36 5.29 -0.33
CA LEU A 93 0.94 4.52 -1.51
C LEU A 93 1.14 3.01 -1.33
N ARG A 94 2.21 2.57 -0.66
CA ARG A 94 2.45 1.15 -0.37
C ARG A 94 1.41 0.59 0.60
N GLU A 95 1.06 1.36 1.63
CA GLU A 95 0.02 0.99 2.59
C GLU A 95 -1.33 0.79 1.90
N GLU A 96 -1.75 1.74 1.08
CA GLU A 96 -3.02 1.65 0.35
C GLU A 96 -3.02 0.52 -0.68
N LEU A 97 -1.90 0.23 -1.36
CA LEU A 97 -1.80 -0.96 -2.20
C LEU A 97 -2.00 -2.26 -1.40
N ILE A 98 -1.48 -2.35 -0.18
CA ILE A 98 -1.75 -3.50 0.67
C ILE A 98 -3.24 -3.57 1.01
N HIS A 99 -3.87 -2.44 1.33
CA HIS A 99 -5.32 -2.39 1.58
C HIS A 99 -6.17 -2.79 0.37
N THR A 100 -5.80 -2.41 -0.86
CA THR A 100 -6.49 -2.89 -2.07
C THR A 100 -6.41 -4.41 -2.20
N ALA A 101 -5.23 -5.00 -1.96
CA ALA A 101 -5.03 -6.44 -2.01
C ALA A 101 -5.82 -7.17 -0.91
N GLN A 102 -5.86 -6.60 0.30
CA GLN A 102 -6.69 -7.10 1.40
C GLN A 102 -8.17 -7.08 1.03
N GLN A 103 -8.69 -5.96 0.49
CA GLN A 103 -10.09 -5.86 0.05
C GLN A 103 -10.45 -6.87 -1.05
N ARG A 104 -9.54 -7.13 -2.00
CA ARG A 104 -9.71 -8.18 -3.03
C ARG A 104 -9.75 -9.59 -2.45
N GLY A 105 -9.00 -9.83 -1.38
CA GLY A 105 -8.91 -11.12 -0.70
C GLY A 105 -10.01 -11.38 0.33
N MET A 106 -10.81 -10.38 0.70
CA MET A 106 -11.89 -10.55 1.66
C MET A 106 -13.07 -11.31 1.03
N GLU A 107 -13.26 -12.58 1.43
CA GLU A 107 -14.57 -13.22 1.34
C GLU A 107 -15.52 -12.58 2.37
N ILE A 108 -16.76 -12.29 1.96
CA ILE A 108 -17.76 -11.68 2.84
C ILE A 108 -18.07 -12.64 4.01
N GLY A 109 -17.46 -12.38 5.16
CA GLY A 109 -17.94 -12.83 6.47
C GLY A 109 -17.14 -13.94 7.17
N VAL A 110 -15.90 -13.67 7.60
CA VAL A 110 -15.23 -14.51 8.63
C VAL A 110 -14.20 -13.72 9.45
N ASP A 111 -14.56 -12.63 10.14
CA ASP A 111 -13.79 -12.18 11.32
C ASP A 111 -14.62 -11.25 12.21
N THR A 112 -14.35 -11.27 13.52
CA THR A 112 -15.06 -10.44 14.52
C THR A 112 -14.40 -9.07 14.75
N ASP A 113 -13.15 -8.88 14.32
CA ASP A 113 -12.50 -7.56 14.17
C ASP A 113 -11.52 -7.53 12.98
N PRO A 114 -12.02 -7.72 11.74
CA PRO A 114 -11.18 -7.82 10.55
C PRO A 114 -10.40 -6.53 10.27
N ARG A 115 -10.86 -5.40 10.81
CA ARG A 115 -10.21 -4.11 10.56
C ARG A 115 -8.92 -4.00 11.36
N THR A 116 -8.93 -4.27 12.66
CA THR A 116 -7.72 -4.14 13.49
C THR A 116 -6.60 -5.10 13.06
N SER A 117 -6.93 -6.35 12.72
CA SER A 117 -5.95 -7.32 12.20
C SER A 117 -5.40 -6.92 10.84
N SER A 118 -6.26 -6.52 9.89
CA SER A 118 -5.87 -6.05 8.55
C SER A 118 -4.92 -4.84 8.59
N GLU A 119 -5.16 -3.91 9.51
CA GLU A 119 -4.30 -2.74 9.70
C GLU A 119 -2.92 -3.15 10.25
N LEU A 120 -2.86 -4.04 11.24
CA LEU A 120 -1.59 -4.57 11.75
C LEU A 120 -0.79 -5.31 10.68
N ASP A 121 -1.45 -6.16 9.89
CA ASP A 121 -0.80 -6.91 8.81
C ASP A 121 -0.21 -5.97 7.76
N ALA A 122 -0.90 -4.88 7.42
CA ALA A 122 -0.40 -3.87 6.49
C ALA A 122 0.88 -3.20 7.01
N ARG A 123 0.90 -2.84 8.30
CA ARG A 123 2.04 -2.21 8.97
C ARG A 123 3.23 -3.15 9.12
N GLU A 124 2.98 -4.42 9.42
CA GLU A 124 4.04 -5.43 9.50
C GLU A 124 4.64 -5.71 8.11
N GLU A 125 3.83 -5.70 7.04
CA GLU A 125 4.34 -5.85 5.66
C GLU A 125 5.16 -4.62 5.21
N LEU A 126 4.78 -3.38 5.61
CA LEU A 126 5.61 -2.19 5.41
C LEU A 126 7.00 -2.33 6.04
N LEU A 127 7.06 -2.75 7.31
CA LEU A 127 8.35 -2.93 8.01
C LEU A 127 9.20 -4.03 7.37
N LYS A 128 8.57 -5.14 6.99
CA LYS A 128 9.26 -6.26 6.34
C LYS A 128 9.90 -5.88 5.01
N ASN A 129 9.32 -4.92 4.29
CA ASN A 129 9.83 -4.46 3.00
C ASN A 129 10.50 -3.07 3.08
N ALA A 130 10.81 -2.55 4.28
CA ALA A 130 11.25 -1.17 4.46
C ALA A 130 12.48 -0.79 3.61
N GLU A 131 13.48 -1.68 3.52
CA GLU A 131 14.67 -1.47 2.68
C GLU A 131 14.32 -1.45 1.18
N ARG A 132 13.46 -2.39 0.76
CA ARG A 132 13.01 -2.51 -0.64
C ARG A 132 12.18 -1.31 -1.07
N TRP A 133 11.37 -0.77 -0.17
CA TRP A 133 10.48 0.37 -0.45
C TRP A 133 11.09 1.71 -0.06
N ALA A 134 12.39 1.74 0.25
CA ALA A 134 13.13 2.95 0.60
C ALA A 134 12.44 3.80 1.69
N LEU A 135 11.85 3.14 2.69
CA LEU A 135 11.23 3.81 3.84
C LEU A 135 12.31 4.49 4.69
N THR A 136 12.04 5.71 5.17
CA THR A 136 12.99 6.44 6.01
C THR A 136 13.00 5.91 7.44
N PRO A 137 14.06 6.18 8.22
CA PRO A 137 14.08 5.86 9.65
C PRO A 137 12.92 6.47 10.43
N GLU A 138 12.48 7.68 10.07
CA GLU A 138 11.33 8.36 10.67
C GLU A 138 10.03 7.61 10.35
N GLU A 139 9.80 7.25 9.09
CA GLU A 139 8.63 6.46 8.67
C GLU A 139 8.59 5.09 9.36
N ILE A 140 9.74 4.42 9.48
CA ILE A 140 9.87 3.15 10.20
C ILE A 140 9.50 3.31 11.67
N ASN A 141 9.98 4.37 12.32
CA ASN A 141 9.65 4.65 13.71
C ASN A 141 8.15 4.98 13.89
N GLU A 142 7.57 5.77 12.99
CA GLU A 142 6.12 6.05 12.99
C GLU A 142 5.29 4.77 12.87
N ILE A 143 5.62 3.88 11.92
CA ILE A 143 4.93 2.60 11.75
C ILE A 143 5.06 1.73 13.01
N GLN A 144 6.22 1.70 13.64
CA GLN A 144 6.42 0.98 14.90
C GLN A 144 5.56 1.54 16.03
N GLN A 145 5.43 2.87 16.16
CA GLN A 145 4.56 3.48 17.15
C GLN A 145 3.09 3.16 16.85
N GLU A 146 2.64 3.22 15.60
CA GLU A 146 1.29 2.84 15.21
C GLU A 146 0.96 1.39 15.58
N ILE A 147 1.87 0.44 15.33
CA ILE A 147 1.70 -0.97 15.74
C ILE A 147 1.52 -1.07 17.27
N ILE A 148 2.32 -0.34 18.05
CA ILE A 148 2.20 -0.33 19.51
C ILE A 148 0.84 0.23 19.93
N GLU A 149 0.41 1.34 19.33
CA GLU A 149 -0.87 1.97 19.63
C GLU A 149 -2.05 1.04 19.32
N ILE A 150 -2.07 0.41 18.15
CA ILE A 150 -3.12 -0.52 17.72
C ILE A 150 -3.18 -1.71 18.69
N LYS A 151 -2.02 -2.31 19.03
CA LYS A 151 -1.94 -3.42 20.00
C LYS A 151 -2.40 -3.01 21.40
N SER A 152 -2.18 -1.75 21.80
CA SER A 152 -2.55 -1.24 23.12
C SER A 152 -4.03 -0.89 23.27
N ARG A 153 -4.68 -0.40 22.21
CA ARG A 153 -6.07 0.09 22.25
C ARG A 153 -7.11 -1.00 22.00
N GLY A 154 -6.72 -2.11 21.34
CA GLY A 154 -7.64 -3.19 20.96
C GLY A 154 -8.76 -2.77 19.99
N LYS A 155 -8.72 -1.53 19.50
CA LYS A 155 -9.55 -0.93 18.45
C LYS A 155 -8.74 0.14 17.73
N TYR A 156 -8.80 0.12 16.40
CA TYR A 156 -8.24 1.17 15.58
C TYR A 156 -9.01 2.49 15.80
N GLY A 157 -8.28 3.58 16.02
CA GLY A 157 -8.81 4.93 16.15
C GLY A 157 -7.69 5.92 16.00
N TRP A 158 -7.68 6.64 14.87
CA TRP A 158 -6.79 7.76 14.57
C TRP A 158 -6.98 8.88 15.61
N GLN A 159 -6.38 8.77 16.78
CA GLN A 159 -6.24 9.86 17.72
C GLN A 159 -4.77 10.29 17.73
N ARG A 160 -4.52 11.38 17.00
CA ARG A 160 -3.25 12.13 16.87
C ARG A 160 -2.56 12.35 18.23
N VAL A 161 -1.24 12.25 18.22
CA VAL A 161 -0.36 13.32 18.76
C VAL A 161 0.03 14.25 17.62
#